data_AF-A0A2H1HIL4-F1
#
_entry.id   AF-A0A2H1HIL4-F1
#
_cell.length_a   1.000
_cell.length_b   1.000
_cell.length_c   1.000
_cell.angle_alpha   90.00
_cell.angle_beta   90.00
_cell.angle_gamma   90.00
#
_symmetry.space_group_name_H-M   'P 1'
#
loop_
_entity.id
_entity.type
_entity.pdbx_description
1 polymer ?
#
loop_
_entity_poly.entity_id
_entity_poly.type
_entity_poly.pdbx_seq_one_letter_code
_entity_poly.pdbx_strand_id
1 'polypeptide(L)'
;MPVPTGPGISGFIKSRPQLSMTVNNDARFSAWVGIPQTQVDENGVLQELEPLETRMVMFGASAQRAHEKFRRGDDIVAFGANKEYTSTRDGQQVTEEYFLASHIGHDNNVTTYTVHRGPERYPAERDGMQREAARQDAVAREKAQQQPVGQQAPAQQQPTQTAPAQPAQQAPQQPAQQQAAPQQAAPQQPVAAQPPAAPPQAAPVQQQAAPPTPNAGPPDGQQPQAGQAPAGDPVAEVLAQRQTEVAAEPAPARTEPPGHEAMSR
;
A
#
# COMPACT_ATOMS: atom_id res chain seq x y z
N MET A 1 6.73 -24.56 -10.11
CA MET A 1 6.27 -23.83 -8.92
C MET A 1 5.13 -22.91 -9.35
N PRO A 2 3.95 -22.94 -8.70
CA PRO A 2 2.87 -22.02 -9.04
C PRO A 2 3.23 -20.58 -8.63
N VAL A 3 2.76 -19.60 -9.40
CA VAL A 3 2.89 -18.17 -9.05
C VAL A 3 1.94 -17.89 -7.88
N PRO A 4 2.40 -17.26 -6.78
CA PRO A 4 1.50 -16.89 -5.69
C PRO A 4 0.50 -15.84 -6.19
N THR A 5 -0.79 -16.14 -6.05
CA THR A 5 -1.88 -15.24 -6.41
C THR A 5 -2.56 -14.69 -5.15
N GLY A 6 -3.14 -13.51 -5.28
CA GLY A 6 -3.97 -12.89 -4.25
C GLY A 6 -4.99 -11.97 -4.90
N PRO A 7 -6.02 -11.54 -4.14
CA PRO A 7 -7.03 -10.66 -4.69
C PRO A 7 -6.46 -9.25 -4.93
N GLY A 8 -6.87 -8.67 -6.05
CA GLY A 8 -6.61 -7.28 -6.41
C GLY A 8 -7.89 -6.62 -6.89
N ILE A 9 -7.99 -5.31 -6.66
CA ILE A 9 -9.11 -4.49 -7.10
C ILE A 9 -8.58 -3.35 -7.97
N SER A 10 -9.34 -3.01 -9.01
CA SER A 10 -9.14 -1.83 -9.84
C SER A 10 -10.40 -0.99 -9.77
N GLY A 11 -10.27 0.31 -9.53
CA GLY A 11 -11.43 1.18 -9.34
C GLY A 11 -11.02 2.59 -8.97
N PHE A 12 -11.92 3.35 -8.34
CA PHE A 12 -11.68 4.74 -7.98
C PHE A 12 -12.03 5.02 -6.52
N ILE A 13 -11.36 6.00 -5.93
CA ILE A 13 -11.62 6.43 -4.55
C ILE A 13 -12.92 7.24 -4.50
N LYS A 14 -13.99 6.66 -3.97
CA LYS A 14 -15.32 7.30 -3.89
C LYS A 14 -15.41 8.35 -2.79
N SER A 15 -14.81 8.10 -1.62
CA SER A 15 -14.86 9.02 -0.47
C SER A 15 -13.53 9.74 -0.22
N ARG A 16 -13.56 10.83 0.55
CA ARG A 16 -12.31 11.43 1.04
C ARG A 16 -11.55 10.40 1.90
N PRO A 17 -10.27 10.12 1.63
CA PRO A 17 -9.48 9.27 2.50
C PRO A 17 -9.38 9.82 3.92
N GLN A 18 -9.51 8.94 4.90
CA GLN A 18 -9.35 9.26 6.31
C GLN A 18 -8.12 8.56 6.87
N LEU A 19 -7.36 9.29 7.68
CA LEU A 19 -6.25 8.76 8.46
C LEU A 19 -6.62 8.80 9.94
N SER A 20 -6.62 7.64 10.59
CA SER A 20 -6.79 7.51 12.04
C SER A 20 -5.61 6.73 12.64
N MET A 21 -5.53 6.69 13.97
CA MET A 21 -4.55 5.87 14.68
C MET A 21 -5.28 4.74 15.41
N THR A 22 -4.72 3.54 15.38
CA THR A 22 -5.22 2.41 16.16
C THR A 22 -4.80 2.53 17.62
N VAL A 23 -5.35 1.67 18.49
CA VAL A 23 -4.93 1.55 19.89
C VAL A 23 -3.44 1.20 20.05
N ASN A 24 -2.86 0.53 19.04
CA ASN A 24 -1.45 0.19 19.00
C ASN A 24 -0.57 1.32 18.44
N ASN A 25 -1.15 2.51 18.23
CA ASN A 25 -0.49 3.66 17.61
C ASN A 25 -0.04 3.42 16.15
N ASP A 26 -0.70 2.51 15.45
CA ASP A 26 -0.49 2.32 14.01
C ASP A 26 -1.41 3.23 13.21
N ALA A 27 -0.88 3.86 12.17
CA ALA A 27 -1.69 4.62 11.23
C ALA A 27 -2.64 3.70 10.46
N ARG A 28 -3.90 4.12 10.33
CA ARG A 28 -4.95 3.44 9.58
C ARG A 28 -5.51 4.38 8.54
N PHE A 29 -5.33 4.01 7.28
CA PHE A 29 -6.00 4.63 6.15
C PHE A 29 -7.35 3.94 5.96
N SER A 30 -8.41 4.70 5.74
CA SER A 30 -9.70 4.15 5.30
C SER A 30 -10.39 5.04 4.27
N ALA A 31 -10.94 4.42 3.23
CA ALA A 31 -11.69 5.09 2.19
C ALA A 31 -12.72 4.14 1.58
N TRP A 32 -13.80 4.68 1.04
CA TRP A 32 -14.71 3.94 0.16
C TRP A 32 -14.15 3.93 -1.26
N VAL A 33 -14.20 2.77 -1.89
CA VAL A 33 -13.74 2.53 -3.26
C VAL A 33 -14.93 2.03 -4.08
N GLY A 34 -15.10 2.58 -5.27
CA GLY A 34 -16.03 2.08 -6.28
C GLY A 34 -15.27 1.22 -7.29
N ILE A 35 -15.77 0.02 -7.57
CA ILE A 35 -15.20 -0.91 -8.55
C ILE A 35 -16.16 -0.93 -9.74
N PRO A 36 -15.78 -0.33 -10.89
CA PRO A 36 -16.61 -0.36 -12.09
C PRO A 36 -16.94 -1.81 -12.46
N GLN A 37 -18.21 -2.06 -12.75
CA GLN A 37 -18.69 -3.36 -13.19
C GLN A 37 -19.13 -3.23 -14.64
N THR A 38 -18.79 -4.24 -15.42
CA THR A 38 -19.10 -4.27 -16.83
C THR A 38 -19.62 -5.65 -17.17
N GLN A 39 -20.77 -5.70 -17.83
CA GLN A 39 -21.38 -6.94 -18.28
C GLN A 39 -21.58 -6.89 -19.79
N VAL A 40 -21.38 -8.04 -20.44
CA VAL A 40 -21.66 -8.19 -21.87
C VAL A 40 -23.02 -8.86 -22.01
N ASP A 41 -23.93 -8.22 -22.74
CA ASP A 41 -25.27 -8.76 -22.99
C ASP A 41 -25.26 -9.92 -23.98
N GLU A 42 -26.42 -10.56 -24.14
CA GLU A 42 -26.71 -11.57 -25.17
C GLU A 42 -26.40 -11.07 -26.60
N ASN A 43 -26.45 -9.76 -26.83
CA ASN A 43 -26.14 -9.12 -28.12
C ASN A 43 -24.65 -8.77 -28.29
N GLY A 44 -23.78 -9.09 -27.31
CA GLY A 44 -22.36 -8.75 -27.33
C GLY A 44 -22.06 -7.27 -27.04
N VAL A 45 -23.08 -6.49 -26.64
CA VAL A 45 -22.92 -5.08 -26.26
C VAL A 45 -22.43 -5.01 -24.82
N LEU A 46 -21.44 -4.14 -24.60
CA LEU A 46 -20.87 -3.89 -23.28
C LEU A 46 -21.73 -2.87 -22.54
N GLN A 47 -22.38 -3.31 -21.46
CA GLN A 47 -23.14 -2.46 -20.56
C GLN A 47 -22.34 -2.18 -19.29
N GLU A 48 -22.33 -0.89 -18.91
CA GLU A 48 -21.79 -0.45 -17.63
C GLU A 48 -22.85 -0.60 -16.54
N LEU A 49 -22.48 -1.28 -15.46
CA LEU A 49 -23.34 -1.53 -14.30
C LEU A 49 -23.01 -0.56 -13.16
N GLU A 50 -23.87 -0.55 -12.15
CA GLU A 50 -23.58 0.18 -10.91
C GLU A 50 -22.26 -0.32 -10.29
N PRO A 51 -21.32 0.57 -9.94
CA PRO A 51 -20.05 0.17 -9.34
C PRO A 51 -20.26 -0.56 -8.02
N LEU A 52 -19.53 -1.66 -7.82
CA LEU A 52 -19.49 -2.34 -6.53
C LEU A 52 -18.75 -1.47 -5.52
N GLU A 53 -19.37 -1.23 -4.36
CA GLU A 53 -18.79 -0.39 -3.33
C GLU A 53 -18.19 -1.23 -2.22
N THR A 54 -16.93 -0.97 -1.89
CA THR A 54 -16.26 -1.64 -0.79
C THR A 54 -15.45 -0.66 0.04
N ARG A 55 -15.32 -0.94 1.32
CA ARG A 55 -14.46 -0.19 2.21
C ARG A 55 -13.04 -0.73 2.09
N MET A 56 -12.08 0.14 1.77
CA MET A 56 -10.67 -0.21 1.73
C MET A 56 -9.95 0.31 2.98
N VAL A 57 -9.11 -0.54 3.57
CA VAL A 57 -8.31 -0.22 4.75
C VAL A 57 -6.86 -0.59 4.52
N MET A 58 -5.94 0.25 4.99
CA MET A 58 -4.49 -0.02 4.99
C MET A 58 -3.89 0.44 6.32
N PHE A 59 -2.77 -0.18 6.74
CA PHE A 59 -2.11 0.12 8.01
C PHE A 59 -0.65 0.57 7.86
N GLY A 60 -0.11 1.16 8.93
CA GLY A 60 1.31 1.49 9.11
C GLY A 60 1.81 2.64 8.24
N ALA A 61 3.11 2.65 7.95
CA ALA A 61 3.74 3.72 7.16
C ALA A 61 3.20 3.83 5.73
N SER A 62 2.72 2.72 5.15
CA SER A 62 2.06 2.72 3.85
C SER A 62 0.73 3.48 3.89
N ALA A 63 -0.02 3.40 5.00
CA ALA A 63 -1.26 4.14 5.18
C ALA A 63 -1.04 5.66 5.22
N GLN A 64 0.00 6.13 5.90
CA GLN A 64 0.35 7.56 5.94
C GLN A 64 0.70 8.07 4.54
N ARG A 65 1.60 7.36 3.85
CA ARG A 65 1.99 7.68 2.47
C ARG A 65 0.80 7.66 1.50
N ALA A 66 -0.12 6.72 1.68
CA ALA A 66 -1.34 6.67 0.87
C ALA A 66 -2.22 7.89 1.14
N HIS A 67 -2.46 8.25 2.40
CA HIS A 67 -3.28 9.42 2.75
C HIS A 67 -2.71 10.74 2.19
N GLU A 68 -1.38 10.88 2.15
CA GLU A 68 -0.73 12.07 1.58
C GLU A 68 -0.89 12.19 0.06
N LYS A 69 -0.95 11.05 -0.64
CA LYS A 69 -0.91 11.00 -2.11
C LYS A 69 -2.28 10.89 -2.76
N PHE A 70 -3.20 10.15 -2.14
CA PHE A 70 -4.48 9.82 -2.74
C PHE A 70 -5.58 10.80 -2.35
N ARG A 71 -6.48 11.06 -3.28
CA ARG A 71 -7.65 11.93 -3.09
C ARG A 71 -8.92 11.25 -3.60
N ARG A 72 -10.06 11.83 -3.25
CA ARG A 72 -11.35 11.42 -3.82
C ARG A 72 -11.31 11.63 -5.33
N GLY A 73 -11.75 10.62 -6.07
CA GLY A 73 -11.78 10.59 -7.53
C GLY A 73 -10.54 9.99 -8.18
N ASP A 74 -9.48 9.68 -7.44
CA ASP A 74 -8.29 9.04 -8.01
C ASP A 74 -8.59 7.60 -8.42
N ASP A 75 -8.20 7.23 -9.64
CA ASP A 75 -8.17 5.84 -10.12
C ASP A 75 -7.00 5.08 -9.51
N ILE A 76 -7.28 3.89 -9.00
CA ILE A 76 -6.36 3.09 -8.22
C ILE A 76 -6.36 1.63 -8.65
N VAL A 77 -5.22 1.00 -8.42
CA VAL A 77 -5.06 -0.45 -8.37
C VAL A 77 -4.56 -0.81 -6.98
N ALA A 78 -5.22 -1.76 -6.32
CA ALA A 78 -4.83 -2.23 -5.01
C ALA A 78 -4.73 -3.75 -4.96
N PHE A 79 -3.80 -4.25 -4.13
CA PHE A 79 -3.58 -5.68 -3.90
C PHE A 79 -3.62 -5.96 -2.40
N GLY A 80 -4.27 -7.04 -2.00
CA GLY A 80 -4.60 -7.24 -0.59
C GLY A 80 -5.31 -8.55 -0.29
N ALA A 81 -6.25 -8.47 0.66
CA ALA A 81 -7.12 -9.57 1.05
C ALA A 81 -8.48 -9.05 1.49
N ASN A 82 -9.56 -9.79 1.20
CA ASN A 82 -10.87 -9.53 1.78
C ASN A 82 -10.84 -9.95 3.25
N LYS A 83 -11.38 -9.10 4.12
CA LYS A 83 -11.46 -9.33 5.55
C LYS A 83 -12.84 -8.94 6.04
N GLU A 84 -13.34 -9.71 6.98
CA GLU A 84 -14.55 -9.39 7.72
C GLU A 84 -14.15 -8.95 9.13
N TYR A 85 -14.85 -7.96 9.65
CA TYR A 85 -14.70 -7.53 11.03
C TYR A 85 -16.07 -7.41 11.68
N THR A 86 -16.31 -8.25 12.67
CA THR A 86 -17.49 -8.17 13.52
C THR A 86 -17.21 -7.22 14.68
N SER A 87 -18.02 -6.19 14.80
CA SER A 87 -17.99 -5.24 15.91
C SER A 87 -19.35 -5.10 16.55
N THR A 88 -19.40 -4.91 17.86
CA THR A 88 -20.65 -4.62 18.55
C THR A 88 -20.91 -3.11 18.46
N ARG A 89 -21.94 -2.73 17.71
CA ARG A 89 -22.41 -1.34 17.60
C ARG A 89 -23.84 -1.29 18.12
N ASP A 90 -24.10 -0.39 19.07
CA ASP A 90 -25.43 -0.21 19.68
C ASP A 90 -26.03 -1.52 20.26
N GLY A 91 -25.17 -2.40 20.80
CA GLY A 91 -25.55 -3.69 21.36
C GLY A 91 -25.83 -4.80 20.35
N GLN A 92 -25.76 -4.51 19.04
CA GLN A 92 -25.87 -5.50 17.97
C GLN A 92 -24.49 -5.84 17.39
N GLN A 93 -24.27 -7.12 17.07
CA GLN A 93 -23.08 -7.53 16.31
C GLN A 93 -23.28 -7.16 14.84
N VAL A 94 -22.42 -6.27 14.34
CA VAL A 94 -22.38 -5.86 12.94
C VAL A 94 -21.10 -6.42 12.32
N THR A 95 -21.24 -7.31 11.33
CA THR A 95 -20.11 -7.77 10.51
C THR A 95 -19.97 -6.86 9.29
N GLU A 96 -18.85 -6.17 9.19
CA GLU A 96 -18.49 -5.36 8.02
C GLU A 96 -17.40 -6.07 7.21
N GLU A 97 -17.61 -6.21 5.89
CA GLU A 97 -16.56 -6.63 4.95
C GLU A 97 -15.74 -5.41 4.50
N TYR A 98 -14.43 -5.57 4.45
CA TYR A 98 -13.50 -4.57 3.93
C TYR A 98 -12.34 -5.24 3.18
N PHE A 99 -11.81 -4.51 2.20
CA PHE A 99 -10.60 -4.87 1.50
C PHE A 99 -9.38 -4.36 2.28
N LEU A 100 -8.60 -5.28 2.85
CA LEU A 100 -7.33 -4.98 3.50
C LEU A 100 -6.23 -4.87 2.43
N ALA A 101 -5.89 -3.65 2.04
CA ALA A 101 -4.87 -3.38 1.05
C ALA A 101 -3.46 -3.48 1.66
N SER A 102 -2.62 -4.30 1.05
CA SER A 102 -1.18 -4.36 1.33
C SER A 102 -0.41 -3.37 0.45
N HIS A 103 -0.86 -3.20 -0.80
CA HIS A 103 -0.28 -2.27 -1.76
C HIS A 103 -1.38 -1.49 -2.48
N ILE A 104 -1.10 -0.23 -2.79
CA ILE A 104 -1.96 0.65 -3.57
C ILE A 104 -1.10 1.53 -4.47
N GLY A 105 -1.54 1.73 -5.70
CA GLY A 105 -0.96 2.67 -6.66
C GLY A 105 -2.06 3.35 -7.44
N HIS A 106 -1.74 4.51 -8.03
CA HIS A 106 -2.58 5.10 -9.07
C HIS A 106 -2.62 4.17 -10.29
N ASP A 107 -3.77 4.09 -10.96
CA ASP A 107 -3.85 3.37 -12.23
C ASP A 107 -3.07 4.15 -13.29
N ASN A 108 -1.99 3.55 -13.80
CA ASN A 108 -1.12 4.11 -14.82
C ASN A 108 -1.82 4.26 -16.19
N ASN A 109 -2.89 3.52 -16.43
CA ASN A 109 -3.63 3.63 -17.69
C ASN A 109 -4.40 4.95 -17.79
N VAL A 110 -4.67 5.59 -16.65
CA VAL A 110 -5.48 6.82 -16.56
C VAL A 110 -4.68 7.98 -15.98
N THR A 111 -3.89 7.73 -14.94
CA THR A 111 -3.19 8.78 -14.18
C THR A 111 -1.78 9.02 -14.74
N THR A 112 -1.49 10.26 -15.10
CA THR A 112 -0.13 10.70 -15.46
C THR A 112 0.66 11.11 -14.22
N TYR A 113 1.93 10.70 -14.11
CA TYR A 113 2.79 11.02 -12.96
C TYR A 113 4.24 11.27 -13.37
N THR A 114 4.96 12.00 -12.51
CA THR A 114 6.43 12.15 -12.58
C THR A 114 7.07 11.18 -11.59
N VAL A 115 8.04 10.37 -12.04
CA VAL A 115 8.73 9.39 -11.19
C VAL A 115 10.09 9.93 -10.78
N HIS A 116 10.30 10.09 -9.48
CA HIS A 116 11.62 10.30 -8.90
C HIS A 116 12.23 8.95 -8.53
N ARG A 117 13.12 8.43 -9.38
CA ARG A 117 13.81 7.16 -9.14
C ARG A 117 14.95 7.38 -8.14
N GLY A 118 14.95 6.60 -7.07
CA GLY A 118 16.11 6.51 -6.18
C GLY A 118 17.29 5.83 -6.90
N PRO A 119 18.48 5.80 -6.27
CA PRO A 119 19.63 5.11 -6.83
C PRO A 119 19.26 3.66 -7.18
N GLU A 120 19.62 3.25 -8.41
CA GLU A 120 19.36 1.93 -8.97
C GLU A 120 19.83 0.84 -8.00
N ARG A 121 18.90 0.05 -7.46
CA ARG A 121 19.23 -1.03 -6.51
C ARG A 121 19.70 -2.31 -7.20
N TYR A 122 19.54 -2.40 -8.52
CA TYR A 122 19.94 -3.55 -9.32
C TYR A 122 20.80 -3.10 -10.51
N PRO A 123 22.10 -3.46 -10.56
CA PRO A 123 22.96 -3.16 -11.70
C PRO A 123 22.68 -4.11 -12.87
N ALA A 124 21.44 -4.16 -13.36
CA ALA A 124 21.06 -5.02 -14.49
C ALA A 124 21.76 -4.57 -15.79
N GLU A 125 22.00 -3.27 -15.95
CA GLU A 125 22.67 -2.71 -17.13
C GLU A 125 24.18 -2.94 -17.12
N ARG A 126 24.79 -3.02 -15.92
CA ARG A 126 26.24 -3.24 -15.78
C ARG A 126 26.62 -4.68 -16.15
N ASP A 127 25.76 -5.66 -15.86
CA ASP A 127 25.98 -7.09 -16.22
C ASP A 127 25.85 -7.32 -17.74
N GLY A 128 24.89 -6.66 -18.39
CA GLY A 128 24.72 -6.72 -19.85
C GLY A 128 25.93 -6.19 -20.62
N MET A 129 26.37 -4.97 -20.29
CA MET A 129 27.55 -4.36 -20.91
C MET A 129 28.83 -5.15 -20.62
N GLN A 130 28.97 -5.71 -19.41
CA GLN A 130 30.15 -6.51 -19.04
C GLN A 130 30.16 -7.88 -19.73
N ARG A 131 29.00 -8.48 -19.98
CA ARG A 131 28.87 -9.73 -20.74
C ARG A 131 29.13 -9.52 -22.22
N GLU A 132 28.70 -8.41 -22.81
CA GLU A 132 29.03 -8.04 -24.19
C GLU A 132 30.51 -7.70 -24.34
N ALA A 133 31.10 -6.94 -23.41
CA ALA A 133 32.53 -6.67 -23.40
C ALA A 133 33.36 -7.96 -23.30
N ALA A 134 32.96 -8.91 -22.43
CA ALA A 134 33.63 -10.20 -22.32
C ALA A 134 33.50 -11.06 -23.59
N ARG A 135 32.35 -10.98 -24.29
CA ARG A 135 32.17 -11.66 -25.59
C ARG A 135 33.04 -11.04 -26.68
N GLN A 136 33.12 -9.71 -26.74
CA GLN A 136 33.96 -9.00 -27.71
C GLN A 136 35.44 -9.27 -27.48
N ASP A 137 35.89 -9.32 -26.22
CA ASP A 137 37.27 -9.65 -25.85
C ASP A 137 37.62 -11.11 -26.20
N ALA A 138 36.69 -12.06 -25.99
CA ALA A 138 36.87 -13.45 -26.42
C ALA A 138 37.02 -13.56 -27.95
N VAL A 139 36.16 -12.89 -28.72
CA VAL A 139 36.23 -12.86 -30.19
C VAL A 139 37.50 -12.18 -30.69
N ALA A 140 37.96 -11.12 -30.03
CA ALA A 140 39.21 -10.43 -30.38
C ALA A 140 40.44 -11.31 -30.13
N ARG A 141 40.47 -12.04 -29.00
CA ARG A 141 41.54 -13.00 -28.69
C ARG A 141 41.58 -14.17 -29.67
N GLU A 142 40.41 -14.65 -30.10
CA GLU A 142 40.31 -15.74 -31.08
C GLU A 142 40.81 -15.28 -32.47
N LYS A 143 40.49 -14.05 -32.88
CA LYS A 143 41.03 -13.46 -34.12
C LYS A 143 42.54 -13.19 -34.05
N ALA A 144 43.06 -12.78 -32.90
CA ALA A 144 44.50 -12.53 -32.73
C ALA A 144 45.33 -13.81 -32.77
N GLN A 145 44.78 -14.94 -32.32
CA GLN A 145 45.45 -16.25 -32.35
C GLN A 145 45.41 -16.93 -33.73
N GLN A 146 44.57 -16.46 -34.65
CA GLN A 146 44.48 -16.98 -36.02
C GLN A 146 45.36 -16.22 -37.04
N GLN A 147 46.14 -15.22 -36.61
CA GLN A 147 47.08 -14.55 -37.51
C GLN A 147 48.32 -15.44 -37.76
N PRO A 148 48.67 -15.74 -39.03
CA PRO A 148 49.83 -16.56 -39.33
C PRO A 148 51.11 -15.82 -38.96
N VAL A 149 52.01 -16.52 -38.26
CA VAL A 149 53.39 -16.09 -37.98
C VAL A 149 54.12 -15.95 -39.32
N GLY A 150 54.25 -14.73 -39.80
CA GLY A 150 54.93 -14.45 -41.05
C GLY A 150 55.38 -12.99 -41.17
N GLN A 151 56.70 -12.79 -41.08
CA GLN A 151 57.49 -11.60 -41.40
C GLN A 151 57.87 -10.67 -40.22
N GLN A 152 58.99 -11.03 -39.59
CA GLN A 152 59.88 -10.11 -38.89
C GLN A 152 60.97 -9.62 -39.84
N ALA A 153 61.19 -8.30 -39.89
CA ALA A 153 62.51 -7.61 -40.00
C ALA A 153 62.30 -6.11 -40.29
N PRO A 154 63.28 -5.21 -40.02
CA PRO A 154 64.11 -5.11 -38.82
C PRO A 154 64.14 -3.67 -38.24
N ALA A 155 64.74 -3.56 -37.05
CA ALA A 155 64.93 -2.35 -36.26
C ALA A 155 65.64 -1.20 -37.01
N GLN A 156 65.17 0.03 -36.81
CA GLN A 156 65.92 1.25 -37.06
C GLN A 156 66.07 2.08 -35.77
N GLN A 157 67.29 2.56 -35.60
CA GLN A 157 67.88 3.09 -34.39
C GLN A 157 67.58 4.59 -34.23
N GLN A 158 67.55 5.02 -32.96
CA GLN A 158 67.46 6.42 -32.52
C GLN A 158 68.69 7.23 -32.94
N PRO A 159 68.59 8.58 -32.85
CA PRO A 159 69.59 9.30 -32.07
C PRO A 159 69.00 10.20 -30.98
N THR A 160 69.78 10.31 -29.91
CA THR A 160 69.64 11.06 -28.67
C THR A 160 69.87 12.57 -28.84
N GLN A 161 69.34 13.35 -27.89
CA GLN A 161 69.82 14.65 -27.33
C GLN A 161 68.66 15.29 -26.52
N THR A 162 68.76 15.97 -25.37
CA THR A 162 69.74 16.16 -24.28
C THR A 162 68.91 16.81 -23.14
N ALA A 163 69.10 16.44 -21.88
CA ALA A 163 68.47 17.14 -20.74
C ALA A 163 69.25 18.42 -20.37
N PRO A 164 68.63 19.36 -19.63
CA PRO A 164 69.06 19.47 -18.23
C PRO A 164 67.94 19.75 -17.20
N ALA A 165 68.05 19.01 -16.09
CA ALA A 165 67.82 19.28 -14.67
C ALA A 165 66.87 20.40 -14.16
N GLN A 166 65.93 20.02 -13.27
CA GLN A 166 65.79 20.43 -11.85
C GLN A 166 64.42 19.96 -11.27
N PRO A 167 64.15 19.94 -9.93
CA PRO A 167 64.63 18.98 -8.94
C PRO A 167 63.48 18.24 -8.18
N ALA A 168 63.92 17.31 -7.33
CA ALA A 168 63.23 16.45 -6.36
C ALA A 168 62.03 17.07 -5.59
N GLN A 169 60.89 16.38 -5.57
CA GLN A 169 60.33 15.59 -4.46
C GLN A 169 60.11 16.33 -3.13
N GLN A 170 58.83 16.53 -2.77
CA GLN A 170 58.36 16.43 -1.38
C GLN A 170 56.96 15.80 -1.36
N ALA A 171 56.88 14.60 -0.79
CA ALA A 171 55.64 13.95 -0.36
C ALA A 171 55.53 14.06 1.16
N PRO A 172 54.38 14.47 1.72
CA PRO A 172 54.09 14.27 3.14
C PRO A 172 53.49 12.89 3.37
N GLN A 173 54.06 12.23 4.37
CA GLN A 173 53.80 10.87 4.82
C GLN A 173 52.42 10.75 5.49
N GLN A 174 51.69 9.68 5.19
CA GLN A 174 50.52 9.26 5.97
C GLN A 174 50.99 8.38 7.14
N PRO A 175 50.64 8.69 8.40
CA PRO A 175 50.86 7.77 9.50
C PRO A 175 49.82 6.65 9.48
N ALA A 176 50.32 5.42 9.47
CA ALA A 176 49.58 4.19 9.70
C ALA A 176 48.81 4.25 11.02
N GLN A 177 47.49 4.06 10.96
CA GLN A 177 46.70 3.72 12.13
C GLN A 177 46.40 2.23 12.15
N GLN A 178 46.56 1.70 13.35
CA GLN A 178 46.66 0.29 13.69
C GLN A 178 45.35 -0.45 13.51
N GLN A 179 45.53 -1.70 13.09
CA GLN A 179 44.59 -2.79 13.26
C GLN A 179 44.22 -2.94 14.74
N ALA A 180 42.93 -2.92 15.02
CA ALA A 180 42.35 -3.52 16.21
C ALA A 180 41.18 -4.41 15.76
N ALA A 181 41.44 -5.71 15.73
CA ALA A 181 40.39 -6.71 15.70
C ALA A 181 39.72 -6.78 17.06
N PRO A 182 38.41 -7.07 17.10
CA PRO A 182 37.96 -8.09 18.04
C PRO A 182 37.04 -9.14 17.39
N GLN A 183 37.48 -10.38 17.60
CA GLN A 183 36.69 -11.53 18.07
C GLN A 183 35.46 -11.95 17.27
N GLN A 184 35.66 -13.10 16.62
CA GLN A 184 34.67 -14.03 16.11
C GLN A 184 33.63 -14.37 17.20
N ALA A 185 32.37 -14.02 16.94
CA ALA A 185 31.23 -14.61 17.63
C ALA A 185 30.99 -16.02 17.07
N ALA A 186 30.95 -17.00 17.97
CA ALA A 186 30.63 -18.39 17.65
C ALA A 186 29.21 -18.53 17.03
N PRO A 187 29.00 -19.52 16.14
CA PRO A 187 27.69 -19.78 15.58
C PRO A 187 26.75 -20.35 16.65
N GLN A 188 25.72 -19.59 17.01
CA GLN A 188 24.60 -20.10 17.80
C GLN A 188 23.79 -21.06 16.92
N GLN A 189 23.62 -22.28 17.44
CA GLN A 189 22.83 -23.34 16.81
C GLN A 189 21.36 -22.93 16.68
N PRO A 190 20.66 -23.35 15.61
CA PRO A 190 19.23 -23.10 15.47
C PRO A 190 18.46 -23.94 16.50
N VAL A 191 17.82 -23.26 17.45
CA VAL A 191 16.86 -23.89 18.35
C VAL A 191 15.65 -24.29 17.51
N ALA A 192 15.33 -25.58 17.54
CA ALA A 192 14.24 -26.19 16.79
C ALA A 192 12.90 -25.47 17.04
N ALA A 193 12.17 -25.26 15.94
CA ALA A 193 10.78 -24.83 15.96
C ALA A 193 9.94 -25.81 16.79
N GLN A 194 9.34 -25.31 17.88
CA GLN A 194 8.19 -25.97 18.48
C GLN A 194 6.94 -25.65 17.64
N PRO A 195 6.21 -26.65 17.14
CA PRO A 195 4.93 -26.42 16.50
C PRO A 195 3.90 -25.99 17.57
N PRO A 196 3.03 -24.99 17.28
CA PRO A 196 1.88 -24.74 18.14
C PRO A 196 0.94 -25.95 18.10
N ALA A 197 0.49 -26.34 19.30
CA ALA A 197 -0.40 -27.45 19.54
C ALA A 197 -1.68 -27.37 18.71
N ALA A 198 -2.10 -28.53 18.19
CA ALA A 198 -3.34 -28.71 17.45
C ALA A 198 -4.56 -28.32 18.31
N PRO A 199 -5.58 -27.66 17.73
CA PRO A 199 -6.87 -27.50 18.39
C PRO A 199 -7.57 -28.86 18.57
N PRO A 200 -8.33 -29.07 19.66
CA PRO A 200 -9.07 -30.30 19.88
C PRO A 200 -10.15 -30.49 18.80
N GLN A 201 -10.22 -31.72 18.30
CA GLN A 201 -11.19 -32.21 17.33
C GLN A 201 -12.61 -32.08 17.89
N ALA A 202 -13.46 -31.29 17.22
CA ALA A 202 -14.91 -31.36 17.41
C ALA A 202 -15.46 -32.51 16.55
N ALA A 203 -16.23 -33.38 17.20
CA ALA A 203 -16.92 -34.53 16.62
C ALA A 203 -17.96 -34.11 15.55
N PRO A 204 -18.33 -35.01 14.62
CA PRO A 204 -19.10 -34.68 13.42
C PRO A 204 -20.59 -34.45 13.73
N VAL A 205 -21.11 -33.30 13.31
CA VAL A 205 -22.55 -33.04 13.22
C VAL A 205 -23.05 -33.61 11.90
N GLN A 206 -24.04 -34.49 12.00
CA GLN A 206 -24.63 -35.25 10.91
C GLN A 206 -25.32 -34.33 9.89
N GLN A 207 -25.09 -34.63 8.61
CA GLN A 207 -25.88 -34.16 7.48
C GLN A 207 -27.33 -34.63 7.62
N GLN A 208 -28.28 -33.71 7.53
CA GLN A 208 -29.63 -34.03 7.04
C GLN A 208 -29.98 -33.10 5.89
N ALA A 209 -30.32 -33.74 4.78
CA ALA A 209 -30.66 -33.17 3.49
C ALA A 209 -32.02 -32.47 3.50
N ALA A 210 -32.17 -31.48 2.61
CA ALA A 210 -33.46 -31.04 2.06
C ALA A 210 -33.66 -31.70 0.67
N PRO A 211 -34.77 -31.52 -0.07
CA PRO A 211 -36.13 -31.01 0.24
C PRO A 211 -37.23 -32.01 -0.27
N PRO A 212 -38.54 -31.68 -0.44
CA PRO A 212 -39.04 -30.78 -1.51
C PRO A 212 -40.27 -29.89 -1.14
N THR A 213 -40.44 -28.78 -1.87
CA THR A 213 -41.70 -28.00 -2.09
C THR A 213 -42.73 -28.80 -2.94
N PRO A 214 -44.03 -28.42 -3.13
CA PRO A 214 -44.61 -27.05 -3.12
C PRO A 214 -46.08 -26.88 -2.62
N ASN A 215 -46.56 -25.63 -2.67
CA ASN A 215 -47.91 -25.19 -3.09
C ASN A 215 -48.90 -24.64 -2.04
N ALA A 216 -49.73 -23.71 -2.54
CA ALA A 216 -51.03 -23.21 -2.09
C ALA A 216 -51.11 -22.00 -1.14
N GLY A 217 -51.34 -20.82 -1.74
CA GLY A 217 -52.56 -20.02 -1.54
C GLY A 217 -52.71 -19.18 -0.24
N PRO A 218 -53.16 -17.91 -0.34
CA PRO A 218 -53.49 -17.09 0.83
C PRO A 218 -54.94 -17.33 1.27
N PRO A 219 -55.26 -17.15 2.57
CA PRO A 219 -56.62 -16.82 2.95
C PRO A 219 -56.76 -15.37 3.42
N ASP A 220 -57.73 -14.72 2.78
CA ASP A 220 -58.45 -13.52 3.18
C ASP A 220 -58.85 -13.48 4.67
N GLY A 221 -58.96 -12.25 5.17
CA GLY A 221 -60.13 -11.85 5.95
C GLY A 221 -59.98 -11.91 7.47
N GLN A 222 -59.66 -10.76 8.07
CA GLN A 222 -60.30 -10.28 9.30
C GLN A 222 -60.02 -8.77 9.52
N GLN A 223 -61.04 -7.93 9.31
CA GLN A 223 -61.23 -6.66 10.01
C GLN A 223 -62.14 -6.92 11.25
N PRO A 224 -62.48 -5.92 12.09
CA PRO A 224 -61.63 -5.24 13.06
C PRO A 224 -62.23 -5.37 14.48
N GLN A 225 -61.43 -5.25 15.55
CA GLN A 225 -61.96 -4.88 16.86
C GLN A 225 -61.19 -3.67 17.41
N ALA A 226 -61.95 -2.60 17.59
CA ALA A 226 -61.55 -1.36 18.21
C ALA A 226 -61.47 -1.51 19.73
N GLY A 227 -60.54 -0.77 20.33
CA GLY A 227 -60.65 -0.34 21.71
C GLY A 227 -59.45 -0.66 22.58
N GLN A 228 -58.37 0.13 22.47
CA GLN A 228 -57.71 0.81 23.60
C GLN A 228 -56.40 1.46 23.14
N ALA A 229 -56.31 2.77 23.33
CA ALA A 229 -55.08 3.54 23.37
C ALA A 229 -55.28 4.65 24.42
N PRO A 230 -54.22 5.26 24.99
CA PRO A 230 -52.82 4.81 25.05
C PRO A 230 -52.30 4.78 26.50
N ALA A 231 -51.46 3.80 26.83
CA ALA A 231 -50.54 3.92 27.96
C ALA A 231 -49.26 4.59 27.44
N GLY A 232 -48.84 5.65 28.11
CA GLY A 232 -47.74 6.52 27.71
C GLY A 232 -46.43 5.79 27.47
N ASP A 233 -45.78 6.18 26.39
CA ASP A 233 -44.47 5.72 25.95
C ASP A 233 -43.38 6.48 26.74
N PRO A 234 -42.59 5.82 27.62
CA PRO A 234 -41.56 6.51 28.41
C PRO A 234 -40.37 6.97 27.55
N VAL A 235 -40.31 6.61 26.27
CA VAL A 235 -39.22 6.98 25.35
C VAL A 235 -39.43 8.38 24.75
N ALA A 236 -40.68 8.86 24.67
CA ALA A 236 -40.98 10.20 24.18
C ALA A 236 -40.59 11.31 25.18
N GLU A 237 -40.58 11.01 26.48
CA GLU A 237 -40.25 12.00 27.53
C GLU A 237 -38.73 12.23 27.66
N VAL A 238 -37.90 11.23 27.34
CA VAL A 238 -36.43 11.35 27.33
C VAL A 238 -35.93 12.15 26.11
N LEU A 239 -36.66 12.11 24.98
CA LEU A 239 -36.34 12.90 23.78
C LEU A 239 -36.74 14.38 23.89
N ALA A 240 -37.69 14.73 24.76
CA ALA A 240 -38.06 16.12 25.04
C ALA A 240 -37.07 16.83 26.01
N GLN A 241 -36.41 16.09 26.91
CA GLN A 241 -35.42 16.67 27.84
C GLN A 241 -34.05 16.95 27.21
N ARG A 242 -33.73 16.36 26.05
CA ARG A 242 -32.49 16.66 25.31
C ARG A 242 -32.59 17.83 24.32
N GLN A 243 -33.78 18.38 24.09
CA GLN A 243 -33.96 19.55 23.22
C GLN A 243 -33.89 20.91 23.95
N THR A 244 -33.68 20.93 25.28
CA THR A 244 -33.45 22.18 26.03
C THR A 244 -31.97 22.48 26.28
N GLU A 245 -31.04 21.64 25.80
CA GLU A 245 -29.59 21.81 25.96
C GLU A 245 -28.86 22.12 24.65
N VAL A 246 -29.53 22.81 23.71
CA VAL A 246 -28.90 23.45 22.54
C VAL A 246 -29.48 24.86 22.37
N ALA A 247 -29.30 25.70 23.39
CA ALA A 247 -29.54 27.14 23.29
C ALA A 247 -28.52 27.89 24.16
N ALA A 248 -27.23 27.71 23.88
CA ALA A 248 -26.16 28.58 24.37
C ALA A 248 -24.91 28.42 23.49
N GLU A 249 -24.99 28.94 22.27
CA GLU A 249 -23.80 29.33 21.51
C GLU A 249 -23.35 30.71 22.01
N PRO A 250 -22.19 30.87 22.67
CA PRO A 250 -21.57 32.17 22.78
C PRO A 250 -20.77 32.46 21.50
N ALA A 251 -21.20 33.49 20.79
CA ALA A 251 -20.51 34.05 19.63
C ALA A 251 -19.03 34.39 19.95
N PRO A 252 -18.10 34.24 18.98
CA PRO A 252 -16.73 34.71 19.17
C PRO A 252 -16.70 36.24 19.23
N ALA A 253 -16.10 36.76 20.30
CA ALA A 253 -15.86 38.18 20.51
C ALA A 253 -15.10 38.79 19.32
N ARG A 254 -15.68 39.86 18.78
CA ARG A 254 -15.14 40.73 17.75
C ARG A 254 -14.08 41.61 18.41
N THR A 255 -12.80 41.29 18.23
CA THR A 255 -11.69 42.14 18.69
C THR A 255 -11.58 43.33 17.75
N GLU A 256 -12.12 44.48 18.16
CA GLU A 256 -11.87 45.77 17.51
C GLU A 256 -10.41 46.20 17.75
N PRO A 257 -9.73 46.80 16.75
CA PRO A 257 -8.40 47.35 16.93
C PRO A 257 -8.45 48.68 17.70
N PRO A 258 -7.49 48.99 18.58
CA PRO A 258 -7.47 50.24 19.31
C PRO A 258 -7.24 51.43 18.37
N GLY A 259 -8.15 52.39 18.44
CA GLY A 259 -8.03 53.69 17.79
C GLY A 259 -6.78 54.43 18.26
N HIS A 260 -6.01 54.90 17.28
CA HIS A 260 -5.03 55.96 17.47
C HIS A 260 -5.76 57.28 17.63
N GLU A 261 -5.75 57.86 18.83
CA GLU A 261 -6.07 59.27 19.02
C GLU A 261 -4.99 59.97 19.84
N ALA A 262 -4.35 60.93 19.17
CA ALA A 262 -3.78 62.18 19.66
C ALA A 262 -2.97 62.19 20.97
N MET A 263 -1.65 62.37 20.83
CA MET A 263 -0.90 63.30 21.67
C MET A 263 -0.20 64.34 20.78
N SER A 264 -0.87 65.48 20.63
CA SER A 264 -0.20 66.78 20.50
C SER A 264 0.01 67.32 21.92
N ARG A 265 1.27 67.61 22.26
CA ARG A 265 1.70 68.76 23.06
C ARG A 265 3.21 68.86 23.05
#